data_AF-A0A4Q4JAM4-F1
#
_entry.id   AF-A0A4Q4JAM4-F1
#
_cell.length_a   1.000
_cell.length_b   1.000
_cell.length_c   1.000
_cell.angle_alpha   90.00
_cell.angle_beta   90.00
_cell.angle_gamma   90.00
#
_symmetry.space_group_name_H-M   'P 1'
#
loop_
_entity.id
_entity.type
_entity.pdbx_description
1 polymer ?
#
loop_
_entity_poly.entity_id
_entity_poly.type
_entity_poly.pdbx_seq_one_letter_code
_entity_poly.pdbx_strand_id
1 'polypeptide(L)'
;MAKAAAILALGLAAMAPAMAFAATEEVVVVGVPDGRLAAGALVAGDYGRAARRLEAVRPDAANDPARLINLGNAYAGMGRIDAAHAAYKAARFAPDTPLVTADGNEASSRDIARRALGRLNAQYAMR
;
A
#
# COMPACT_ATOMS: atom_id res chain seq x y z
N MET A 1 -49.21 20.90 36.53
CA MET A 1 -48.20 21.54 35.66
C MET A 1 -47.34 22.47 36.52
N ALA A 2 -46.21 21.99 37.06
CA ALA A 2 -45.14 22.82 37.59
C ALA A 2 -43.90 21.93 37.73
N LYS A 3 -42.79 22.38 37.16
CA LYS A 3 -41.58 21.63 36.85
C LYS A 3 -40.71 21.48 38.10
N ALA A 4 -40.24 20.27 38.38
CA ALA A 4 -39.14 20.04 39.32
C ALA A 4 -37.82 20.12 38.55
N ALA A 5 -36.95 21.03 38.96
CA ALA A 5 -35.56 21.08 38.54
C ALA A 5 -34.78 19.98 39.26
N ALA A 6 -33.96 19.24 38.51
CA ALA A 6 -32.90 18.40 39.06
C ALA A 6 -31.62 18.65 38.26
N ILE A 7 -30.66 19.28 38.94
CA ILE A 7 -29.26 19.41 38.55
C ILE A 7 -28.64 18.01 38.62
N LEU A 8 -27.86 17.57 37.63
CA LEU A 8 -26.80 16.61 37.91
C LEU A 8 -25.68 16.60 36.85
N ALA A 9 -24.47 16.84 37.37
CA ALA A 9 -23.16 16.30 37.01
C ALA A 9 -22.52 16.57 35.63
N LEU A 10 -21.49 17.42 35.70
CA LEU A 10 -20.29 17.42 34.84
C LEU A 10 -19.76 15.98 34.64
N GLY A 11 -19.69 15.54 33.38
CA GLY A 11 -18.86 14.41 32.96
C GLY A 11 -17.61 14.94 32.25
N LEU A 12 -16.48 14.94 32.94
CA LEU A 12 -15.17 15.23 32.35
C LEU A 12 -14.78 14.03 31.48
N ALA A 13 -15.06 14.09 30.18
CA ALA A 13 -14.62 13.06 29.25
C ALA A 13 -13.10 13.16 29.07
N ALA A 14 -12.39 12.18 29.61
CA ALA A 14 -10.96 12.01 29.39
C ALA A 14 -10.72 11.80 27.88
N MET A 15 -10.11 12.79 27.23
CA MET A 15 -9.56 12.63 25.88
C MET A 15 -8.41 11.64 25.96
N ALA A 16 -8.66 10.37 25.67
CA ALA A 16 -7.59 9.46 25.26
C ALA A 16 -7.00 9.99 23.95
N PRO A 17 -5.68 10.19 23.83
CA PRO A 17 -5.07 10.50 22.55
C PRO A 17 -5.30 9.30 21.63
N ALA A 18 -6.18 9.47 20.65
CA ALA A 18 -6.26 8.57 19.52
C ALA A 18 -4.89 8.61 18.84
N MET A 19 -4.06 7.60 19.06
CA MET A 19 -2.91 7.37 18.20
C MET A 19 -3.47 7.10 16.82
N ALA A 20 -3.47 8.12 15.98
CA ALA A 20 -3.73 7.99 14.57
C ALA A 20 -2.63 7.08 14.01
N PHE A 21 -2.93 5.79 13.88
CA PHE A 21 -2.16 4.92 13.01
C PHE A 21 -2.28 5.55 11.63
N ALA A 22 -1.22 6.21 11.19
CA ALA A 22 -1.11 6.69 9.83
C ALA A 22 -1.34 5.47 8.94
N ALA A 23 -2.50 5.43 8.27
CA ALA A 23 -2.77 4.43 7.26
C ALA A 23 -1.59 4.50 6.29
N THR A 24 -0.76 3.45 6.27
CA THR A 24 0.33 3.35 5.32
C THR A 24 -0.32 3.39 3.95
N GLU A 25 -0.23 4.52 3.26
CA GLU A 25 -0.63 4.67 1.86
C GLU A 25 0.25 3.74 1.02
N GLU A 26 -0.18 2.49 0.96
CA GLU A 26 0.43 1.48 0.12
C GLU A 26 0.11 1.84 -1.32
N VAL A 27 1.16 2.00 -2.13
CA VAL A 27 1.01 2.46 -3.51
C VAL A 27 0.68 1.26 -4.38
N VAL A 28 -0.59 0.89 -4.36
CA VAL A 28 -1.14 -0.20 -5.15
C VAL A 28 -1.47 0.32 -6.53
N VAL A 29 -0.90 -0.27 -7.58
CA VAL A 29 -1.22 0.07 -8.97
C VAL A 29 -2.42 -0.74 -9.44
N VAL A 30 -3.39 -0.07 -10.08
CA VAL A 30 -4.65 -0.67 -10.58
C VAL A 30 -4.71 -0.68 -12.12
N GLY A 31 -5.60 -1.50 -12.69
CA GLY A 31 -5.95 -1.41 -14.13
C GLY A 31 -5.13 -2.27 -15.10
N VAL A 32 -4.16 -3.06 -14.64
CA VAL A 32 -3.32 -3.94 -15.48
C VAL A 32 -3.94 -5.35 -15.58
N PRO A 33 -3.75 -6.11 -16.69
CA PRO A 33 -4.40 -7.42 -16.90
C PRO A 33 -4.27 -8.40 -15.73
N ASP A 34 -3.08 -8.57 -15.14
CA ASP A 34 -2.89 -9.33 -13.90
C ASP A 34 -3.10 -8.47 -12.63
N GLY A 35 -3.00 -7.15 -12.77
CA GLY A 35 -3.15 -6.16 -11.71
C GLY A 35 -4.55 -6.11 -11.11
N ARG A 36 -5.63 -6.40 -11.85
CA ARG A 36 -6.99 -6.42 -11.27
C ARG A 36 -7.16 -7.47 -10.17
N LEU A 37 -6.51 -8.64 -10.30
CA LEU A 37 -6.63 -9.71 -9.32
C LEU A 37 -5.68 -9.54 -8.14
N ALA A 38 -4.49 -8.99 -8.38
CA ALA A 38 -3.52 -8.74 -7.32
C ALA A 38 -3.82 -7.47 -6.52
N ALA A 39 -4.30 -6.40 -7.16
CA ALA A 39 -4.63 -5.14 -6.47
C ALA A 39 -5.74 -5.34 -5.42
N GLY A 40 -6.76 -6.14 -5.73
CA GLY A 40 -7.79 -6.48 -4.74
C GLY A 40 -7.23 -7.24 -3.55
N ALA A 41 -6.29 -8.18 -3.77
CA ALA A 41 -5.63 -8.91 -2.69
C ALA A 41 -4.71 -8.01 -1.85
N LEU A 42 -3.98 -7.08 -2.49
CA LEU A 42 -3.16 -6.07 -1.80
C LEU A 42 -4.01 -5.17 -0.91
N VAL A 43 -5.11 -4.62 -1.43
CA VAL A 43 -6.06 -3.78 -0.66
C VAL A 43 -6.68 -4.56 0.50
N ALA A 44 -6.92 -5.86 0.33
CA ALA A 44 -7.43 -6.73 1.39
C ALA A 44 -6.36 -7.18 2.41
N GLY A 45 -5.09 -6.83 2.21
CA GLY A 45 -3.97 -7.31 3.04
C GLY A 45 -3.60 -8.78 2.83
N ASP A 46 -4.15 -9.45 1.82
CA ASP A 46 -3.81 -10.83 1.44
C ASP A 46 -2.55 -10.84 0.56
N TYR A 47 -1.43 -10.45 1.18
CA TYR A 47 -0.15 -10.30 0.53
C TYR A 47 0.38 -11.61 -0.05
N GLY A 48 0.10 -12.75 0.60
CA GLY A 48 0.49 -14.06 0.11
C GLY A 48 -0.22 -14.44 -1.20
N ARG A 49 -1.52 -14.18 -1.30
CA ARG A 49 -2.26 -14.37 -2.55
C ARG A 49 -1.80 -13.42 -3.64
N ALA A 50 -1.57 -12.14 -3.29
CA ALA A 50 -1.04 -11.15 -4.22
C ALA A 50 0.30 -11.62 -4.80
N ALA A 51 1.26 -12.00 -3.95
CA ALA A 51 2.57 -12.49 -4.37
C ALA A 51 2.46 -13.70 -5.30
N ARG A 52 1.70 -14.76 -4.93
CA ARG A 52 1.51 -15.94 -5.79
C ARG A 52 0.96 -15.59 -7.17
N ARG A 53 0.03 -14.63 -7.23
CA ARG A 53 -0.59 -14.23 -8.51
C ARG A 53 0.37 -13.44 -9.38
N LEU A 54 1.24 -12.63 -8.76
CA LEU A 54 2.22 -11.79 -9.43
C LEU A 54 3.50 -12.57 -9.78
N GLU A 55 3.88 -13.60 -9.04
CA GLU A 55 5.03 -14.48 -9.34
C GLU A 55 4.79 -15.37 -10.56
N ALA A 56 3.53 -15.62 -10.93
CA ALA A 56 3.18 -16.36 -12.15
C ALA A 56 3.48 -15.52 -13.41
N VAL A 57 4.75 -15.50 -13.81
CA VAL A 57 5.27 -14.65 -14.89
C VAL A 57 4.98 -15.26 -16.25
N ARG A 58 4.25 -14.53 -17.08
CA ARG A 58 4.35 -14.71 -18.54
C ARG A 58 5.60 -13.99 -19.05
N PRO A 59 6.36 -14.55 -20.01
CA PRO A 59 7.63 -13.96 -20.45
C PRO A 59 7.56 -12.48 -20.85
N ASP A 60 6.44 -12.05 -21.42
CA ASP A 60 6.12 -10.68 -21.83
C ASP A 60 5.85 -9.72 -20.65
N ALA A 61 5.42 -10.24 -19.50
CA ALA A 61 5.12 -9.46 -18.29
C ALA A 61 6.27 -9.43 -17.26
N ALA A 62 7.41 -10.06 -17.56
CA ALA A 62 8.54 -10.14 -16.63
C ALA A 62 9.05 -8.76 -16.18
N ASN A 63 9.07 -7.80 -17.11
CA ASN A 63 9.52 -6.42 -16.90
C ASN A 63 8.37 -5.40 -16.82
N ASP A 64 7.12 -5.84 -16.63
CA ASP A 64 6.00 -4.91 -16.42
C ASP A 64 6.19 -4.15 -15.10
N PRO A 65 6.37 -2.81 -15.12
CA PRO A 65 6.60 -2.04 -13.92
C PRO A 65 5.43 -2.13 -12.92
N ALA A 66 4.18 -2.18 -13.39
CA ALA A 66 3.02 -2.22 -12.51
C ALA A 66 2.99 -3.51 -11.69
N ARG A 67 3.24 -4.64 -12.36
CA ARG A 67 3.41 -5.94 -11.72
C ARG A 67 4.55 -5.92 -10.70
N LEU A 68 5.71 -5.38 -11.07
CA LEU A 68 6.88 -5.32 -10.19
C LEU A 68 6.63 -4.44 -8.95
N ILE A 69 5.94 -3.31 -9.10
CA ILE A 69 5.54 -2.45 -7.98
C ILE A 69 4.59 -3.21 -7.04
N ASN A 70 3.54 -3.82 -7.59
CA ASN A 70 2.58 -4.59 -6.81
C ASN A 70 3.22 -5.83 -6.14
N LEU A 71 4.23 -6.43 -6.76
CA LEU A 71 4.97 -7.55 -6.17
C LEU A 71 5.83 -7.06 -5.01
N GLY A 72 6.45 -5.88 -5.15
CA GLY A 72 7.16 -5.23 -4.06
C GLY A 72 6.26 -4.94 -2.86
N ASN A 73 5.04 -4.46 -3.10
CA ASN A 73 4.02 -4.23 -2.07
C ASN A 73 3.66 -5.53 -1.34
N ALA A 74 3.38 -6.60 -2.10
CA ALA A 74 3.09 -7.91 -1.53
C ALA A 74 4.24 -8.42 -0.65
N TYR A 75 5.49 -8.32 -1.14
CA TYR A 75 6.65 -8.73 -0.35
C TYR A 75 6.86 -7.87 0.90
N ALA A 76 6.62 -6.56 0.81
CA ALA A 76 6.72 -5.65 1.95
C ALA A 76 5.69 -6.01 3.03
N GLY A 77 4.43 -6.24 2.65
CA GLY A 77 3.37 -6.67 3.55
C GLY A 77 3.64 -8.04 4.21
N MET A 78 4.38 -8.92 3.54
CA MET A 78 4.87 -10.19 4.12
C MET A 78 6.12 -10.04 5.00
N GLY A 79 6.70 -8.84 5.13
CA GLY A 79 7.97 -8.62 5.82
C GLY A 79 9.21 -9.11 5.07
N ARG A 80 9.09 -9.48 3.79
CA ARG A 80 10.21 -9.92 2.93
C ARG A 80 10.92 -8.70 2.33
N ILE A 81 11.62 -7.94 3.17
CA ILE A 81 12.15 -6.61 2.83
C ILE A 81 13.12 -6.64 1.64
N ASP A 82 14.06 -7.59 1.60
CA ASP A 82 15.02 -7.70 0.49
C ASP A 82 14.33 -7.96 -0.85
N ALA A 83 13.32 -8.83 -0.84
CA ALA A 83 12.54 -9.15 -2.03
C ALA A 83 11.71 -7.94 -2.49
N ALA A 84 11.12 -7.21 -1.54
CA ALA A 84 10.40 -5.97 -1.83
C ALA A 84 11.33 -4.93 -2.48
N HIS A 85 12.51 -4.72 -1.88
CA HIS A 85 13.51 -3.80 -2.40
C HIS A 85 13.96 -4.18 -3.81
N ALA A 86 14.22 -5.46 -4.06
CA ALA A 86 14.58 -5.97 -5.40
C ALA A 86 13.47 -5.70 -6.43
N ALA A 87 12.20 -5.95 -6.08
CA ALA A 87 11.06 -5.75 -6.97
C ALA A 87 10.87 -4.27 -7.33
N TYR A 88 10.90 -3.37 -6.34
CA TYR A 88 10.80 -1.93 -6.62
C TYR A 88 12.00 -1.40 -7.42
N LYS A 89 13.21 -1.90 -7.14
CA LYS A 89 14.40 -1.55 -7.92
C LYS A 89 14.24 -1.98 -9.38
N ALA A 90 13.75 -3.20 -9.63
CA ALA A 90 13.45 -3.67 -10.98
C ALA A 90 12.43 -2.77 -11.68
N ALA A 91 11.33 -2.41 -11.00
CA ALA A 91 10.32 -1.49 -11.55
C ALA A 91 10.90 -0.13 -11.92
N ARG A 92 11.85 0.41 -11.13
CA ARG A 92 12.53 1.68 -11.42
C ARG A 92 13.32 1.65 -12.73
N PHE A 93 13.79 0.48 -13.16
CA PHE A 93 14.58 0.29 -14.38
C PHE A 93 13.79 -0.29 -15.55
N ALA A 94 12.52 -0.63 -15.34
CA ALA A 94 11.60 -1.04 -16.40
C ALA A 94 11.28 0.11 -17.37
N PRO A 95 10.70 -0.18 -18.55
CA PRO A 95 10.12 0.84 -19.42
C PRO A 95 9.18 1.74 -18.64
N ASP A 96 9.35 3.06 -18.77
CA ASP A 96 8.51 4.00 -18.02
C ASP A 96 7.13 4.10 -18.66
N THR A 97 6.09 4.04 -17.85
CA THR A 97 4.71 4.12 -18.30
C THR A 97 3.87 4.88 -17.27
N PRO A 98 2.86 5.66 -17.69
CA PRO A 98 1.90 6.25 -16.76
C PRO A 98 1.08 5.14 -16.09
N LEU A 99 0.95 5.21 -14.78
CA LEU A 99 0.19 4.26 -13.99
C LEU A 99 -0.76 5.01 -13.06
N VAL A 100 -1.90 4.40 -12.79
CA VAL A 100 -2.88 4.89 -11.83
C VAL A 100 -2.81 4.02 -10.58
N THR A 101 -2.71 4.67 -9.43
CA THR A 101 -2.73 4.01 -8.12
C THR A 101 -4.16 3.89 -7.57
N ALA A 102 -4.36 3.04 -6.56
CA ALA A 102 -5.69 2.73 -6.03
C ALA A 102 -6.42 3.95 -5.43
N ASP A 103 -5.68 4.97 -5.03
CA ASP A 103 -6.16 6.28 -4.57
C ASP A 103 -6.54 7.23 -5.73
N GLY A 104 -6.40 6.80 -6.99
CA GLY A 104 -6.71 7.59 -8.18
C GLY A 104 -5.58 8.50 -8.65
N ASN A 105 -4.42 8.50 -7.98
CA ASN A 105 -3.27 9.29 -8.43
C ASN A 105 -2.64 8.69 -9.68
N GLU A 106 -2.35 9.54 -10.66
CA GLU A 106 -1.58 9.17 -11.85
C GLU A 106 -0.14 9.67 -11.74
N ALA A 107 0.82 8.80 -12.01
CA ALA A 107 2.24 9.15 -12.03
C ALA A 107 3.04 8.20 -12.91
N SER A 108 4.28 8.59 -13.23
CA SER A 108 5.21 7.69 -13.89
C SER A 108 5.50 6.47 -13.02
N SER A 109 5.64 5.31 -13.66
CA SER A 109 6.01 4.08 -12.99
C SER A 109 7.33 4.19 -12.20
N ARG A 110 8.28 4.99 -12.70
CA ARG A 110 9.56 5.24 -12.02
C ARG A 110 9.40 6.08 -10.76
N ASP A 111 8.55 7.10 -10.79
CA ASP A 111 8.25 7.93 -9.60
C ASP A 111 7.52 7.11 -8.54
N ILE A 112 6.58 6.25 -8.97
CA ILE A 112 5.86 5.32 -8.11
C ILE A 112 6.84 4.36 -7.41
N ALA A 113 7.73 3.71 -8.17
CA ALA A 113 8.75 2.81 -7.64
C ALA A 113 9.73 3.52 -6.69
N ARG A 114 10.14 4.75 -7.01
CA ARG A 114 11.03 5.56 -6.15
C ARG A 114 10.38 5.89 -4.81
N ARG A 115 9.10 6.29 -4.81
CA ARG A 115 8.33 6.57 -3.59
C ARG A 115 8.17 5.30 -2.75
N ALA A 116 7.90 4.16 -3.38
CA ALA A 116 7.78 2.87 -2.70
C ALA A 116 9.10 2.46 -2.01
N LEU A 117 10.25 2.59 -2.70
CA LEU A 117 11.58 2.37 -2.11
C LEU A 117 11.84 3.29 -0.91
N GLY A 118 11.52 4.58 -1.05
CA GLY A 118 11.71 5.55 0.04
C GLY A 118 10.94 5.15 1.30
N ARG A 119 9.67 4.74 1.14
CA ARG A 119 8.85 4.27 2.27
C ARG A 119 9.35 2.97 2.86
N LEU A 120 9.73 1.99 2.04
CA LEU A 120 10.28 0.72 2.52
C LEU A 120 11.51 0.95 3.39
N ASN A 121 12.43 1.80 2.94
CA ASN A 121 13.65 2.13 3.67
C ASN A 121 13.36 2.86 4.98
N ALA A 122 12.42 3.81 4.97
CA ALA A 122 12.00 4.52 6.19
C ALA A 122 11.39 3.56 7.22
N GLN A 123 10.50 2.66 6.77
CA GLN A 123 9.89 1.64 7.64
C GLN A 123 10.93 0.68 8.22
N TYR A 124 11.94 0.28 7.43
CA TYR A 124 13.00 -0.59 7.89
C TYR A 124 13.93 0.10 8.89
N ALA A 125 14.27 1.37 8.68
CA ALA A 125 15.13 2.13 9.58
C ALA A 125 14.49 2.44 10.95
N MET A 126 13.16 2.32 11.06
CA MET A 126 12.40 2.55 12.30
C MET A 126 12.20 1.27 13.16
N ARG A 127 12.65 0.10 12.69
CA ARG A 127 12.59 -1.17 13.41
C ARG A 127 13.88 -1.45 14.17
#